data_AF-A0A838H9M3-F1
#
_entry.id   AF-A0A838H9M3-F1
#
_cell.length_a   1.000
_cell.length_b   1.000
_cell.length_c   1.000
_cell.angle_alpha   90.00
_cell.angle_beta   90.00
_cell.angle_gamma   90.00
#
_symmetry.space_group_name_H-M   'P 1'
#
loop_
_entity.id
_entity.type
_entity.pdbx_description
1 polymer ?
#
loop_
_entity_poly.entity_id
_entity_poly.type
_entity_poly.pdbx_seq_one_letter_code
_entity_poly.pdbx_strand_id
1 'polypeptide(L)'
;MGVAHAAEVYQGDDVSYGTDANRRVVVCDNESDGHGVHSDFYSFAGASWRVDDLDGMGGYCWESNQVSSGVAKHRTVEEVNNWPDYKSAWSYH
;
A
#
# COMPACT_ATOMS: atom_id res chain seq x y z
N MET A 1 19.19 3.27 13.70
CA MET A 1 18.24 4.26 13.17
C MET A 1 17.77 3.71 11.84
N GLY A 2 16.62 3.05 11.84
CA GLY A 2 16.11 2.33 10.66
C GLY A 2 15.63 3.34 9.62
N VAL A 3 16.17 3.23 8.42
CA VAL A 3 15.69 3.95 7.24
C VAL A 3 14.28 3.43 6.94
N ALA A 4 13.27 4.29 7.08
CA ALA A 4 11.95 4.03 6.56
C ALA A 4 12.07 4.05 5.04
N HIS A 5 12.13 2.87 4.43
CA HIS A 5 12.14 2.75 2.99
C HIS A 5 10.71 3.02 2.50
N ALA A 6 10.50 4.24 2.01
CA ALA A 6 9.35 4.59 1.22
C ALA A 6 9.25 3.59 0.06
N ALA A 7 8.09 2.97 -0.08
CA ALA A 7 7.79 2.10 -1.21
C ALA A 7 7.64 3.00 -2.45
N GLU A 8 8.73 3.25 -3.16
CA GLU A 8 8.73 4.05 -4.39
C GLU A 8 7.91 3.31 -5.45
N VAL A 9 6.82 3.93 -5.92
CA VAL A 9 6.06 3.46 -7.09
C VAL A 9 6.65 4.11 -8.34
N TYR A 10 6.90 3.29 -9.36
CA TYR A 10 7.28 3.75 -10.67
C TYR A 10 6.00 4.09 -11.45
N GLN A 11 5.90 5.35 -11.84
CA GLN A 11 4.70 6.16 -12.13
C GLN A 11 4.00 6.60 -10.83
N GLY A 12 4.32 7.82 -10.38
CA GLY A 12 3.42 8.55 -9.49
C GLY A 12 3.86 8.92 -8.09
N ASP A 13 2.91 9.58 -7.41
CA ASP A 13 2.95 9.98 -6.00
C ASP A 13 2.22 8.95 -5.09
N ASP A 14 1.83 7.80 -5.64
CA ASP A 14 1.12 6.74 -4.92
C ASP A 14 1.99 6.04 -3.88
N VAL A 15 1.44 5.87 -2.68
CA VAL A 15 2.21 5.38 -1.55
C VAL A 15 1.40 4.44 -0.67
N SER A 16 2.12 3.50 -0.06
CA SER A 16 1.63 2.74 1.07
C SER A 16 2.63 2.81 2.22
N TYR A 17 2.13 2.81 3.45
CA TYR A 17 2.98 2.83 4.64
C TYR A 17 2.29 2.18 5.85
N GLY A 18 3.12 1.65 6.75
CA GLY A 18 2.67 1.16 8.05
C GLY A 18 2.32 2.30 9.01
N THR A 19 1.24 2.14 9.78
CA THR A 19 0.86 3.05 10.87
C THR A 19 0.46 2.27 12.12
N ASP A 20 0.18 2.97 13.23
CA ASP A 20 -0.21 2.38 14.52
C ASP A 20 0.80 1.34 15.02
N ALA A 21 2.09 1.71 15.05
CA ALA A 21 3.22 0.82 15.36
C ALA A 21 3.26 -0.42 14.45
N ASN A 22 3.07 -0.21 13.15
CA ASN A 22 3.02 -1.24 12.11
C ASN A 22 1.91 -2.26 12.35
N ARG A 23 0.74 -1.84 12.83
CA ARG A 23 -0.46 -2.69 12.97
C ARG A 23 -1.51 -2.42 11.92
N ARG A 24 -1.33 -1.37 11.12
CA ARG A 24 -2.22 -1.00 10.02
C ARG A 24 -1.38 -0.63 8.82
N VAL A 25 -1.97 -0.78 7.65
CA VAL A 25 -1.41 -0.29 6.39
C VAL A 25 -2.33 0.79 5.85
N VAL A 26 -1.74 1.91 5.44
CA VAL A 26 -2.41 2.96 4.69
C VAL A 26 -1.96 2.86 3.25
N VAL A 27 -2.89 3.05 2.32
CA VAL A 27 -2.64 3.27 0.89
C VAL A 27 -3.24 4.62 0.51
N CYS A 28 -2.55 5.37 -0.33
CA CYS A 28 -3.03 6.65 -0.86
C CYS A 28 -2.85 6.61 -2.38
N ASP A 29 -3.95 6.83 -3.09
CA ASP A 29 -3.93 7.29 -4.46
C ASP A 29 -3.70 8.81 -4.44
N ASN A 30 -2.52 9.26 -4.88
CA ASN A 30 -2.21 10.70 -4.94
C ASN A 30 -2.28 11.24 -6.37
N GLU A 31 -2.62 10.39 -7.33
CA GLU A 31 -2.79 10.77 -8.73
C GLU A 31 -4.27 10.81 -9.09
N SER A 32 -4.67 11.70 -9.99
CA SER A 32 -6.06 11.76 -10.49
C SER A 32 -6.08 11.32 -11.93
N ASP A 33 -5.68 10.08 -12.19
CA ASP A 33 -5.54 9.53 -13.54
C ASP A 33 -6.54 8.41 -13.86
N GLY A 34 -7.36 8.01 -12.88
CA GLY A 34 -8.38 6.98 -13.02
C GLY A 34 -7.86 5.56 -12.81
N HIS A 35 -6.64 5.39 -12.29
CA HIS A 35 -6.10 4.11 -11.84
C HIS A 35 -6.40 3.88 -10.35
N GLY A 36 -6.83 2.67 -10.01
CA GLY A 36 -7.04 2.30 -8.61
C GLY A 36 -5.73 1.86 -7.98
N VAL A 37 -5.49 2.22 -6.73
CA VAL A 37 -4.30 1.82 -5.99
C VAL A 37 -4.69 0.89 -4.85
N HIS A 38 -3.88 -0.11 -4.57
CA HIS A 38 -4.05 -0.94 -3.38
C HIS A 38 -2.71 -1.24 -2.73
N SER A 39 -2.76 -1.61 -1.45
CA SER A 39 -1.60 -2.17 -0.78
C SER A 39 -1.83 -3.64 -0.43
N ASP A 40 -0.96 -4.49 -0.97
CA ASP A 40 -0.83 -5.87 -0.52
C ASP A 40 0.05 -5.90 0.72
N PHE A 41 -0.36 -6.62 1.77
CA PHE A 41 0.44 -6.75 2.98
C PHE A 41 0.32 -8.11 3.68
N TYR A 42 1.36 -8.43 4.45
CA TYR A 42 1.45 -9.66 5.25
C TYR A 42 1.67 -9.31 6.71
N SER A 43 1.05 -10.07 7.61
CA SER A 43 1.38 -10.02 9.04
C SER A 43 2.60 -10.85 9.40
N PHE A 44 3.15 -10.59 10.58
CA PHE A 44 4.10 -11.50 11.24
C PHE A 44 3.52 -12.89 11.55
N ALA A 45 2.19 -13.02 11.58
CA ALA A 45 1.51 -14.32 11.70
C ALA A 45 1.42 -15.07 10.34
N GLY A 46 1.89 -14.47 9.25
CA GLY A 46 1.88 -15.06 7.91
C GLY A 46 0.56 -14.91 7.14
N ALA A 47 -0.46 -14.30 7.75
CA ALA A 47 -1.70 -13.98 7.04
C ALA A 47 -1.51 -12.80 6.09
N SER A 48 -2.17 -12.86 4.93
CA SER A 48 -2.13 -11.84 3.87
C SER A 48 -3.46 -11.12 3.75
N TRP A 49 -3.40 -9.80 3.53
CA TRP A 49 -4.57 -8.97 3.26
C TRP A 49 -4.25 -7.89 2.24
N ARG A 50 -5.30 -7.17 1.83
CA ARG A 50 -5.26 -6.05 0.90
C ARG A 50 -6.08 -4.90 1.47
N VAL A 51 -5.62 -3.67 1.26
CA VAL A 51 -6.39 -2.43 1.47
C VAL A 51 -6.45 -1.70 0.14
N ASP A 52 -7.60 -1.13 -0.17
CA ASP A 52 -7.99 -0.70 -1.50
C ASP A 52 -8.36 0.78 -1.51
N ASP A 53 -7.81 1.50 -2.48
CA ASP A 53 -8.18 2.85 -2.90
C ASP A 53 -8.56 2.81 -4.39
N LEU A 54 -9.81 2.46 -4.68
CA LEU A 54 -10.25 2.18 -6.05
C LEU A 54 -10.93 3.36 -6.74
N ASP A 55 -10.99 4.52 -6.08
CA ASP A 55 -11.75 5.64 -6.64
C ASP A 55 -11.00 6.31 -7.81
N GLY A 56 -9.67 6.19 -7.87
CA GLY A 56 -8.83 6.73 -8.94
C GLY A 56 -8.96 8.26 -9.08
N MET A 57 -9.44 8.92 -8.02
CA MET A 57 -9.75 10.34 -8.02
C MET A 57 -8.64 11.19 -7.38
N GLY A 58 -7.63 10.55 -6.78
CA GLY A 58 -6.54 11.21 -6.08
C GLY A 58 -6.96 11.93 -4.79
N GLY A 59 -6.05 11.96 -3.83
CA GLY A 59 -6.11 12.85 -2.66
C GLY A 59 -6.83 12.31 -1.43
N TYR A 60 -7.30 11.06 -1.45
CA TYR A 60 -7.74 10.35 -0.25
C TYR A 60 -6.82 9.15 0.03
N CYS A 61 -6.81 8.71 1.28
CA CYS A 61 -6.06 7.54 1.70
C CYS A 61 -7.00 6.59 2.43
N TRP A 62 -6.80 5.29 2.24
CA TRP A 62 -7.55 4.24 2.90
C TRP A 62 -6.66 3.47 3.87
N GLU A 63 -7.21 3.12 5.02
CA GLU A 63 -6.52 2.34 6.04
C GLU A 63 -7.12 0.94 6.17
N SER A 64 -6.24 -0.03 6.43
CA SER A 64 -6.65 -1.38 6.79
C SER A 64 -7.24 -1.41 8.20
N ASN A 65 -8.01 -2.46 8.48
CA ASN A 65 -8.29 -2.83 9.87
C ASN A 65 -6.99 -3.13 10.62
N GLN A 66 -7.05 -3.05 11.95
CA GLN A 66 -5.92 -3.35 12.82
C GLN A 66 -5.55 -4.84 12.78
N VAL A 67 -4.27 -5.11 12.57
CA VAL A 67 -3.65 -6.44 12.55
C VAL A 67 -3.00 -6.70 13.90
N SER A 68 -3.55 -7.63 14.67
CA SER A 68 -3.09 -7.93 16.04
C SER A 68 -1.61 -8.36 16.10
N SER A 69 -1.18 -9.17 15.13
CA SER A 69 0.21 -9.65 15.02
C SER A 69 1.18 -8.62 14.45
N GLY A 70 0.69 -7.46 14.00
CA GLY A 70 1.48 -6.49 13.25
C GLY A 70 1.69 -6.88 11.79
N VAL A 71 2.06 -5.90 10.99
CA VAL A 71 2.39 -5.95 9.57
C VAL A 71 3.89 -6.20 9.44
N ALA A 72 4.25 -7.29 8.76
CA ALA A 72 5.64 -7.66 8.50
C ALA A 72 6.20 -7.01 7.23
N LYS A 73 5.34 -6.88 6.20
CA LYS A 73 5.71 -6.23 4.94
C LYS A 73 4.47 -5.77 4.19
N HIS A 74 4.62 -4.72 3.39
CA HIS A 74 3.60 -4.25 2.45
C HIS A 74 4.25 -3.77 1.15
N ARG A 75 3.45 -3.62 0.10
CA ARG A 75 3.83 -2.94 -1.15
C ARG A 75 2.64 -2.17 -1.69
N THR A 76 2.91 -1.15 -2.49
CA THR A 76 1.89 -0.42 -3.25
C THR A 76 1.72 -1.07 -4.62
N VAL A 77 0.49 -1.14 -5.09
CA VAL A 77 0.13 -1.70 -6.39
C VAL A 77 -0.86 -0.77 -7.06
N GLU A 78 -0.55 -0.35 -8.28
CA GLU A 78 -1.44 0.44 -9.13
C GLU A 78 -2.08 -0.48 -10.18
N GLU A 79 -3.41 -0.49 -10.25
CA GLU A 79 -4.20 -1.31 -11.15
C GLU A 79 -4.43 -0.61 -12.50
N VAL A 80 -3.83 -1.16 -13.55
CA VAL A 80 -3.97 -0.64 -14.91
C VAL A 80 -4.86 -1.56 -15.72
N ASN A 81 -6.06 -1.08 -16.07
CA ASN A 81 -7.00 -1.86 -16.87
C ASN A 81 -6.38 -2.33 -18.20
N ASN A 82 -6.53 -3.63 -18.47
CA ASN A 82 -5.99 -4.32 -19.66
C ASN A 82 -4.45 -4.36 -19.78
N TRP A 83 -3.71 -4.02 -18.73
CA TRP A 83 -2.26 -4.12 -18.65
C TRP A 83 -1.84 -4.80 -17.33
N PRO A 84 -0.59 -5.28 -17.20
CA PRO A 84 -0.08 -5.76 -15.92
C PRO A 84 -0.05 -4.63 -14.88
N ASP A 85 -0.52 -4.90 -13.65
CA ASP A 85 -0.41 -3.94 -12.54
C ASP A 85 1.04 -3.54 -12.28
N TYR A 86 1.26 -2.28 -11.92
CA TYR A 86 2.55 -1.79 -11.44
C TYR A 86 2.68 -2.07 -9.96
N LYS A 87 3.84 -2.61 -9.54
CA LYS A 87 4.07 -3.07 -8.16
C LYS A 87 5.36 -2.47 -7.64
N SER A 88 5.29 -1.79 -6.50
CA SER A 88 6.49 -1.37 -5.78
C SER A 88 7.25 -2.59 -5.27
N ALA A 89 8.50 -2.37 -4.87
CA ALA A 89 9.21 -3.33 -4.03
C ALA A 89 8.47 -3.51 -2.69
N TRP A 90 8.68 -4.66 -2.05
CA TRP A 90 8.21 -4.90 -0.69
C TRP A 90 8.97 -4.00 0.30
N SER A 91 8.24 -3.22 1.08
CA SER A 91 8.74 -2.55 2.29
C SER A 91 8.54 -3.47 3.49
N TYR A 92 9.58 -3.62 4.31
CA TYR A 92 9.62 -4.54 5.45
C TYR A 92 9.66 -3.77 6.77
N HIS A 93 9.00 -4.31 7.79
CA HIS A 93 8.81 -3.70 9.11
C HIS A 93 9.41 -4.51 10.25
#